data_AF-A0A4U5LYS5-F1
#
_entry.id   AF-A0A4U5LYS5-F1
#
_cell.length_a   1.000
_cell.length_b   1.000
_cell.length_c   1.000
_cell.angle_alpha   90.00
_cell.angle_beta   90.00
_cell.angle_gamma   90.00
#
_symmetry.space_group_name_H-M   'P 1'
#
loop_
_entity.id
_entity.type
_entity.pdbx_description
1 polymer ?
#
loop_
_entity_poly.entity_id
_entity_poly.type
_entity_poly.pdbx_seq_one_letter_code
_entity_poly.pdbx_strand_id
1 'polypeptide(L)' 'MTDFCFILSCTQDKLFHGPTKVSQPSSFTFDELVEICDGSTDLAPKQVIDQLVPLGFRIVSTIVVPGNPPEIVWTLVK' A
#
# COMPACT_ATOMS: atom_id res chain seq x y z
N MET A 1 -2.20 -7.32 21.54
CA MET A 1 -1.80 -7.60 20.14
C MET A 1 -1.76 -6.25 19.45
N THR A 2 -0.64 -5.89 18.82
CA THR A 2 -0.53 -4.62 18.11
C THR A 2 -1.08 -4.84 16.70
N ASP A 3 -2.21 -4.24 16.38
CA ASP A 3 -2.73 -4.30 15.01
C ASP A 3 -1.85 -3.41 14.14
N PHE A 4 -1.08 -4.03 13.24
CA PHE A 4 -0.31 -3.29 12.25
C PHE A 4 -1.23 -2.94 11.08
N CYS A 5 -1.29 -1.65 10.75
CA CYS A 5 -2.11 -1.14 9.66
C CYS A 5 -1.23 -0.49 8.58
N PHE A 6 -1.42 -0.91 7.33
CA PHE A 6 -0.87 -0.24 6.15
C PHE A 6 -1.98 0.44 5.37
N ILE A 7 -1.68 1.64 4.88
CA ILE A 7 -2.50 2.32 3.87
C ILE A 7 -1.67 2.41 2.60
N LEU A 8 -2.20 1.83 1.54
CA LEU A 8 -1.67 1.94 0.20
C LEU A 8 -2.55 2.88 -0.60
N SER A 9 -1.98 3.71 -1.46
CA SER A 9 -2.78 4.46 -2.43
C SER A 9 -2.09 4.63 -3.77
N CYS A 10 -2.89 4.71 -4.83
CA CYS A 10 -2.44 5.16 -6.13
C CYS A 10 -3.59 5.84 -6.88
N THR A 11 -3.26 6.68 -7.85
CA THR A 11 -4.27 7.17 -8.79
C THR A 11 -4.70 6.05 -9.75
N GLN A 12 -5.92 6.13 -10.28
CA GLN A 12 -6.51 5.07 -11.11
C GLN A 12 -5.68 4.73 -12.36
N ASP A 13 -5.04 5.73 -12.97
CA ASP A 13 -4.13 5.56 -14.10
C ASP A 13 -2.84 4.79 -13.76
N LYS A 14 -2.49 4.69 -12.47
CA LYS A 14 -1.30 4.01 -11.95
C LYS A 14 -1.55 2.61 -11.41
N LEU A 15 -2.79 2.11 -11.49
CA LEU A 15 -3.20 0.81 -10.94
C LEU A 15 -2.31 -0.38 -11.35
N PHE A 16 -1.79 -0.36 -12.57
CA PHE A 16 -1.03 -1.48 -13.14
C PHE A 16 0.47 -1.21 -13.26
N HIS A 17 0.90 0.03 -13.06
CA HIS A 17 2.27 0.47 -13.35
C HIS A 17 2.95 1.19 -12.18
N GLY A 18 2.20 1.57 -11.14
CA GLY A 18 2.72 2.38 -10.04
C GLY A 18 2.97 3.84 -10.46
N PRO A 19 3.61 4.65 -9.59
CA PRO A 19 4.02 4.31 -8.22
C PRO A 19 2.85 4.14 -7.24
N THR A 20 3.11 3.40 -6.17
CA THR A 20 2.18 3.19 -5.04
C THR A 20 2.70 3.91 -3.80
N LYS A 21 1.87 4.76 -3.20
CA LYS A 21 2.17 5.37 -1.91
C LYS A 21 1.92 4.38 -0.79
N VAL A 22 2.77 4.40 0.22
CA VAL A 22 2.71 3.49 1.37
C VAL A 22 2.86 4.31 2.66
N SER A 23 1.84 4.33 3.50
CA SER A 23 2.00 4.82 4.88
C SER A 23 2.38 3.64 5.78
N GLN A 24 3.64 3.59 6.23
CA GLN A 24 4.06 2.60 7.22
C GLN A 24 3.66 3.05 8.64
N PRO A 25 3.31 2.12 9.55
CA PRO A 25 3.30 2.43 10.97
C PRO A 25 4.75 2.62 11.47
N SER A 26 4.96 3.62 12.33
CA SER A 26 6.29 4.09 12.80
C SER A 26 7.16 3.04 13.53
N SER A 27 6.64 1.84 13.76
CA SER A 27 7.30 0.75 14.50
C SER A 27 7.60 -0.49 13.65
N PHE A 28 7.30 -0.47 12.35
CA PHE A 28 7.54 -1.61 11.46
C PHE A 28 8.69 -1.30 10.50
N THR A 29 9.86 -1.89 10.74
CA THR A 29 10.99 -1.84 9.80
C THR A 29 10.67 -2.74 8.60
N PHE A 30 10.03 -2.16 7.58
CA PHE A 30 9.70 -2.82 6.30
C PHE A 30 10.85 -2.68 5.27
N ASP A 31 12.04 -2.24 5.69
CA ASP A 31 13.11 -1.79 4.79
C ASP A 31 13.65 -2.89 3.85
N GLU A 32 13.33 -4.16 4.09
CA GLU A 32 13.86 -5.29 3.31
C GLU A 32 12.91 -5.81 2.20
N LEU A 33 11.62 -5.46 2.20
CA LEU A 33 10.64 -6.09 1.27
C LEU A 33 10.07 -5.16 0.22
N VAL A 34 9.87 -3.88 0.53
CA VAL A 34 9.52 -2.85 -0.45
C VAL A 34 10.57 -1.77 -0.29
N GLU A 35 11.31 -1.48 -1.36
CA GLU A 35 12.12 -0.26 -1.43
C GLU A 35 11.16 0.93 -1.38
N ILE A 36 10.87 1.40 -0.15
CA ILE A 36 10.01 2.55 0.11
C ILE A 36 10.92 3.76 0.18
N CYS A 37 10.99 4.47 -0.93
CA CYS A 37 11.66 5.76 -1.01
C CYS A 37 10.63 6.85 -0.68
N ASP A 38 10.83 7.58 0.42
CA ASP A 38 10.01 8.74 0.80
C ASP A 38 8.48 8.44 0.91
N GLY A 39 8.13 7.28 1.46
CA GLY A 39 6.71 6.87 1.61
C GLY A 39 6.04 6.44 0.30
N SER A 40 6.81 6.12 -0.73
CA SER A 40 6.33 5.62 -2.02
C SER A 40 7.23 4.49 -2.54
N THR A 41 6.69 3.64 -3.40
CA THR A 41 7.42 2.62 -4.15
C THR A 41 7.07 2.69 -5.63
N ASP A 42 8.00 2.34 -6.50
CA ASP A 42 7.78 2.27 -7.94
C ASP A 42 6.91 1.06 -8.35
N LEU A 43 6.65 0.14 -7.42
CA LEU A 43 5.81 -1.01 -7.63
C LEU A 43 4.33 -0.62 -7.84
N ALA A 44 3.64 -1.40 -8.66
CA ALA A 44 2.19 -1.34 -8.77
C ALA A 44 1.52 -1.87 -7.47
N PRO A 45 0.30 -1.41 -7.11
CA PRO A 45 -0.36 -1.81 -5.86
C PRO A 45 -0.46 -3.33 -5.69
N LYS A 46 -0.74 -4.06 -6.78
CA LYS A 46 -0.79 -5.52 -6.77
C LYS A 46 0.53 -6.14 -6.28
N GLN A 47 1.66 -5.66 -6.76
CA GLN A 47 2.98 -6.20 -6.41
C GLN A 47 3.29 -5.94 -4.92
N VAL A 48 2.94 -4.76 -4.41
CA VAL A 48 3.07 -4.42 -2.98
C VAL A 48 2.18 -5.35 -2.13
N ILE A 49 0.93 -5.56 -2.54
CA ILE A 49 -0.01 -6.46 -1.84
C ILE A 49 0.51 -7.91 -1.88
N ASP A 50 1.00 -8.39 -3.02
CA ASP A 50 1.56 -9.74 -3.16
C ASP A 50 2.75 -9.97 -2.22
N GLN A 51 3.54 -8.94 -1.91
CA GLN A 51 4.64 -9.01 -0.93
C GLN A 51 4.14 -8.97 0.52
N LEU A 52 3.04 -8.25 0.79
CA LEU A 52 2.45 -8.12 2.12
C LEU A 52 1.64 -9.35 2.56
N VAL A 53 0.96 -10.03 1.63
CA VAL A 53 0.10 -11.19 1.91
C VAL A 53 0.84 -12.34 2.61
N PRO A 54 2.04 -12.79 2.14
CA PRO A 54 2.83 -13.82 2.81
C PRO A 54 3.24 -13.46 4.25
N LEU A 55 3.29 -12.17 4.58
CA LEU A 55 3.61 -11.69 5.93
C LEU A 55 2.40 -11.68 6.87
N GLY A 56 1.22 -12.11 6.39
CA GLY A 56 -0.03 -12.19 7.14
C GLY A 56 -0.93 -10.96 7.02
N PHE A 57 -0.59 -9.99 6.16
CA PHE A 57 -1.47 -8.85 5.91
C PHE A 57 -2.63 -9.24 5.01
N ARG A 58 -3.81 -8.67 5.28
CA ARG A 58 -5.03 -8.83 4.48
C ARG A 58 -5.67 -7.49 4.22
N ILE A 59 -6.26 -7.31 3.04
CA ILE A 59 -7.08 -6.14 2.72
C ILE A 59 -8.37 -6.23 3.54
N VAL A 60 -8.68 -5.17 4.28
CA VAL A 60 -9.93 -5.03 5.04
C VAL A 60 -10.86 -3.97 4.48
N SER A 61 -10.32 -3.04 3.68
CA SER A 61 -11.09 -1.99 3.05
C SER A 61 -10.43 -1.52 1.77
N THR A 62 -11.26 -1.15 0.80
CA THR A 62 -10.87 -0.44 -0.41
C THR A 62 -11.85 0.69 -0.62
N ILE A 63 -11.34 1.91 -0.77
CA ILE A 63 -12.17 3.10 -1.05
C ILE A 63 -11.65 3.80 -2.31
N VAL A 64 -12.58 4.45 -3.02
CA VAL A 64 -12.26 5.32 -4.15
C VAL A 64 -12.52 6.75 -3.71
N VAL A 65 -11.46 7.55 -3.65
CA VAL A 65 -11.50 8.97 -3.34
C VAL A 65 -11.73 9.73 -4.65
N PRO A 66 -12.81 10.54 -4.77
CA PRO A 66 -13.04 11.35 -5.95
C PRO A 66 -11.87 12.29 -6.25
N GLY A 67 -11.48 12.38 -7.52
CA GLY A 67 -10.36 13.19 -8.00
C GLY A 67 -10.27 13.15 -9.52
N ASN A 68 -9.32 13.87 -10.11
CA ASN A 68 -9.02 13.79 -11.54
C ASN A 68 -7.50 13.62 -11.77
N PRO A 69 -7.00 12.37 -11.87
CA PRO A 69 -7.72 11.07 -11.80
C PRO A 69 -8.17 10.69 -10.37
N PRO A 70 -9.17 9.80 -10.21
CA PRO A 70 -9.56 9.27 -8.90
C PRO A 70 -8.40 8.55 -8.20
N GLU A 71 -8.36 8.62 -6.87
CA GLU A 71 -7.37 7.89 -6.06
C GLU A 71 -8.02 6.66 -5.42
N ILE A 72 -7.34 5.52 -5.50
CA ILE A 72 -7.79 4.27 -4.90
C ILE A 72 -6.90 4.02 -3.69
N VAL A 73 -7.54 3.74 -2.56
CA VAL A 73 -6.88 3.55 -1.27
C VAL A 73 -7.24 2.18 -0.73
N TRP A 74 -6.24 1.40 -0.34
CA TRP A 74 -6.39 0.10 0.31
C TRP A 74 -5.90 0.17 1.75
N THR A 75 -6.69 -0.40 2.66
CA THR A 75 -6.29 -0.61 4.05
C THR A 75 -5.98 -2.07 4.27
N LEU A 76 -4.77 -2.36 4.75
CA LEU A 76 -4.32 -3.71 5.09
C LEU A 76 -4.03 -3.82 6.58
N VAL A 77 -4.41 -4.94 7.18
CA VAL A 77 -4.10 -5.24 8.60
C VAL A 77 -3.47 -6.62 8.73
N LYS A 78 -2.63 -6.82 9.75
CA LYS A 78 -2.06 -8.11 10.13
C LYS A 78 -2.76 -8.64 11.36
#